data_AF-A0A9C8Q473-F1
#
_entry.id   AF-A0A9C8Q473-F1
#
_cell.length_a   1.000
_cell.length_b   1.000
_cell.length_c   1.000
_cell.angle_alpha   90.00
_cell.angle_beta   90.00
_cell.angle_gamma   90.00
#
_symmetry.space_group_name_H-M   'P 1'
#
loop_
_entity.id
_entity.type
_entity.pdbx_description
1 polymer ?
#
loop_
_entity_poly.entity_id
_entity_poly.type
_entity_poly.pdbx_seq_one_letter_code
_entity_poly.pdbx_strand_id
1 'polypeptide(L)'
;MTCKHTICVFFDGVSPSEFARRLDWEFLVKAWSGSISWRKVNDRTIVLELDGIDGLQRTYITRRNIGGRIFIAARRATGELLQTGLWWFDEESQTACCLRRIYDAKLVETLNERLPDFCYNTFIKEAA
;
A
#
# COMPACT_ATOMS: atom_id res chain seq x y z
N MET A 1 6.76 24.31 4.77
CA MET A 1 5.91 23.34 5.50
C MET A 1 5.53 22.23 4.54
N THR A 2 5.93 20.98 4.77
CA THR A 2 5.51 19.85 3.92
C THR A 2 4.02 19.58 4.16
N CYS A 3 3.18 19.85 3.15
CA CYS A 3 1.76 19.52 3.22
C CYS A 3 1.60 18.01 3.39
N LYS A 4 1.01 17.58 4.51
CA LYS A 4 0.77 16.16 4.79
C LYS A 4 -0.65 15.84 4.33
N HIS A 5 -0.79 15.02 3.30
CA HIS A 5 -2.10 14.55 2.88
C HIS A 5 -2.42 13.22 3.56
N THR A 6 -3.67 13.06 4.00
CA THR A 6 -4.13 11.84 4.66
C THR A 6 -5.29 11.26 3.88
N ILE A 7 -5.17 10.00 3.48
CA ILE A 7 -6.25 9.23 2.84
C ILE A 7 -6.72 8.18 3.84
N CYS A 8 -8.03 8.13 4.08
CA CYS A 8 -8.67 7.10 4.89
C CYS A 8 -9.58 6.27 4.00
N VAL A 9 -9.51 4.95 4.11
CA VAL A 9 -10.40 4.04 3.40
C VAL A 9 -10.93 2.98 4.35
N PHE A 10 -12.22 2.72 4.24
CA PHE A 10 -12.96 1.70 4.97
C PHE A 10 -13.54 0.72 3.95
N PHE A 11 -13.41 -0.56 4.23
CA PHE A 11 -13.91 -1.64 3.38
C PHE A 11 -14.83 -2.54 4.20
N ASP A 12 -16.10 -2.58 3.81
CA ASP A 12 -17.09 -3.49 4.38
C ASP A 12 -17.16 -4.78 3.57
N GLY A 13 -17.63 -5.86 4.21
CA GLY A 13 -17.84 -7.15 3.54
C GLY A 13 -16.56 -7.96 3.26
N VAL A 14 -15.42 -7.55 3.81
CA VAL A 14 -14.17 -8.31 3.78
C VAL A 14 -14.02 -9.05 5.12
N SER A 15 -13.79 -10.35 5.11
CA SER A 15 -13.53 -11.10 6.35
C SER A 15 -12.12 -10.80 6.91
N PRO A 16 -11.87 -11.02 8.22
CA PRO A 16 -10.54 -10.82 8.79
C PRO A 16 -9.43 -11.62 8.09
N SER A 17 -9.72 -12.87 7.73
CA SER A 17 -8.77 -13.76 7.05
C SER A 17 -8.46 -13.29 5.63
N GLU A 18 -9.49 -12.84 4.91
CA GLU A 18 -9.35 -12.30 3.57
C GLU A 18 -8.61 -10.96 3.57
N PHE A 19 -8.88 -10.10 4.56
CA PHE A 19 -8.13 -8.88 4.78
C PHE A 19 -6.64 -9.15 5.01
N ALA A 20 -6.30 -10.11 5.88
CA ALA A 20 -4.91 -10.49 6.13
C ALA A 20 -4.22 -11.01 4.86
N ARG A 21 -4.91 -11.87 4.09
CA ARG A 21 -4.41 -12.40 2.81
C ARG A 21 -4.18 -11.32 1.77
N ARG A 22 -5.10 -10.35 1.64
CA ARG A 22 -5.00 -9.23 0.70
C ARG A 22 -3.85 -8.27 1.04
N LEU A 23 -3.36 -8.29 2.28
CA LEU A 23 -2.20 -7.52 2.73
C LEU A 23 -0.86 -8.27 2.61
N ASP A 24 -0.85 -9.49 2.05
CA ASP A 24 0.39 -10.14 1.66
C ASP A 24 1.02 -9.55 0.41
N TRP A 25 2.35 -9.64 0.32
CA TRP A 25 3.12 -8.95 -0.70
C TRP A 25 2.70 -9.30 -2.12
N GLU A 26 2.48 -10.59 -2.37
CA GLU A 26 2.09 -11.07 -3.69
C GLU A 26 0.74 -10.52 -4.12
N PHE A 27 -0.19 -10.36 -3.17
CA PHE A 27 -1.49 -9.76 -3.44
C PHE A 27 -1.38 -8.25 -3.60
N LEU A 28 -0.74 -7.55 -2.66
CA LEU A 28 -0.58 -6.10 -2.67
C LEU A 28 0.12 -5.61 -3.95
N VAL A 29 1.21 -6.24 -4.34
CA VAL A 29 1.95 -5.80 -5.53
C VAL A 29 1.14 -6.04 -6.80
N LYS A 30 0.49 -7.21 -6.91
CA LYS A 30 -0.41 -7.51 -8.03
C LYS A 30 -1.56 -6.51 -8.12
N ALA A 31 -2.11 -6.07 -6.98
CA ALA A 31 -3.16 -5.07 -6.93
C ALA A 31 -2.69 -3.63 -7.27
N TRP A 32 -1.42 -3.30 -7.02
CA TRP A 32 -0.86 -1.98 -7.37
C TRP A 32 -0.57 -1.84 -8.87
N SER A 33 0.01 -2.87 -9.47
CA SER A 33 0.20 -2.95 -10.93
C SER A 33 0.69 -4.34 -11.34
N GLY A 34 0.12 -4.88 -12.41
CA GLY A 34 0.65 -6.11 -13.04
C GLY A 34 1.97 -5.91 -13.79
N SER A 35 2.37 -4.67 -14.07
CA SER A 35 3.57 -4.34 -14.85
C SER A 35 4.76 -3.84 -14.03
N ILE A 36 4.60 -3.65 -12.71
CA ILE A 36 5.72 -3.20 -11.86
C ILE A 36 6.60 -4.40 -11.54
N SER A 37 7.86 -4.35 -11.97
CA SER A 37 8.88 -5.30 -11.53
C SER A 37 9.10 -5.13 -10.03
N TRP A 38 9.13 -6.24 -9.30
CA TRP A 38 9.39 -6.24 -7.86
C TRP A 38 10.14 -7.48 -7.42
N ARG A 39 10.85 -7.36 -6.31
CA ARG A 39 11.48 -8.50 -5.64
C ARG A 39 11.48 -8.33 -4.13
N LYS A 40 11.45 -9.46 -3.41
CA LYS A 40 11.68 -9.48 -1.97
C LYS A 40 13.15 -9.16 -1.68
N VAL A 41 13.39 -8.22 -0.77
CA VAL A 41 14.72 -7.94 -0.19
C VAL A 41 14.89 -8.78 1.07
N ASN A 42 13.82 -8.88 1.87
CA ASN A 42 13.66 -9.77 3.01
C ASN A 42 12.14 -9.93 3.29
N ASP A 43 11.76 -10.66 4.34
CA ASP A 43 10.33 -10.90 4.67
C ASP A 43 9.51 -9.63 4.90
N ARG A 44 10.18 -8.57 5.36
CA ARG A 44 9.56 -7.29 5.72
C ARG A 44 9.72 -6.24 4.64
N THR A 45 10.56 -6.45 3.63
CA THR A 45 10.90 -5.39 2.67
C THR A 45 10.90 -5.93 1.25
N ILE A 46 10.21 -5.24 0.37
CA ILE A 46 10.28 -5.42 -1.08
C ILE A 46 10.88 -4.19 -1.72
N VAL A 47 11.40 -4.34 -2.94
CA VAL A 47 11.74 -3.21 -3.80
C VAL A 47 10.86 -3.27 -5.04
N LEU A 48 10.29 -2.13 -5.39
CA LEU A 48 9.63 -1.88 -6.66
C LEU A 48 10.64 -1.21 -7.59
N GLU A 49 10.81 -1.79 -8.77
CA GLU A 49 11.63 -1.28 -9.85
C GLU A 49 10.70 -0.64 -10.88
N LEU A 50 10.70 0.69 -10.91
CA LEU A 50 9.87 1.50 -11.78
C LEU A 50 10.73 1.97 -12.95
N ASP A 51 10.41 1.48 -14.15
CA ASP A 51 11.05 1.93 -15.37
C ASP A 51 10.55 3.35 -15.70
N GLY A 52 11.47 4.32 -15.73
CA GLY A 52 11.21 5.70 -16.11
C GLY A 52 12.17 6.18 -17.20
N ILE A 53 11.80 7.29 -17.85
CA ILE A 53 12.56 7.93 -18.95
C ILE A 53 13.98 8.38 -18.50
N ASP A 54 14.19 8.58 -17.20
CA ASP A 54 15.47 9.00 -16.59
C ASP A 54 16.21 7.87 -15.84
N GLY A 55 15.87 6.60 -16.10
CA GLY A 55 16.48 5.43 -15.46
C GLY A 55 15.58 4.73 -14.44
N LEU A 56 16.12 3.65 -13.85
CA LEU A 56 15.39 2.72 -12.99
C LEU A 56 15.18 3.34 -11.58
N GLN A 57 13.99 3.88 -11.32
CA GLN A 57 13.65 4.41 -10.00
C GLN A 57 13.29 3.26 -9.07
N ARG A 58 13.96 3.18 -7.92
CA ARG A 58 13.68 2.16 -6.90
C ARG A 58 12.91 2.74 -5.74
N THR A 59 11.79 2.09 -5.41
CA THR A 59 11.02 2.37 -4.20
C THR A 59 11.07 1.16 -3.28
N TYR A 60 11.53 1.36 -2.05
CA TYR A 60 11.56 0.33 -1.03
C TYR A 60 10.29 0.40 -0.20
N ILE A 61 9.59 -0.73 -0.08
CA ILE A 61 8.37 -0.82 0.70
C ILE A 61 8.61 -1.78 1.86
N THR A 62 8.38 -1.32 3.08
CA THR A 62 8.60 -2.10 4.30
C THR A 62 7.28 -2.31 5.04
N ARG A 63 7.02 -3.53 5.49
CA ARG A 63 5.86 -3.95 6.29
C ARG A 63 6.27 -4.42 7.67
N ARG A 64 5.52 -4.04 8.69
CA ARG A 64 5.65 -4.54 10.07
C ARG A 64 4.27 -4.90 10.61
N ASN A 65 4.17 -6.04 11.29
CA ASN A 65 2.97 -6.41 12.03
C ASN A 65 3.22 -6.17 13.53
N ILE A 66 2.37 -5.37 14.18
CA ILE A 66 2.46 -5.02 15.60
C ILE A 66 1.04 -5.01 16.17
N GLY A 67 0.73 -5.97 17.06
CA GLY A 67 -0.54 -6.01 17.80
C GLY A 67 -1.77 -6.01 16.89
N GLY A 68 -1.82 -6.87 15.87
CA GLY A 68 -2.94 -6.96 14.92
C GLY A 68 -2.99 -5.85 13.87
N ARG A 69 -2.03 -4.92 13.91
CA ARG A 69 -1.93 -3.81 12.97
C ARG A 69 -0.77 -4.00 12.01
N ILE A 70 -0.99 -3.67 10.74
CA ILE A 70 0.01 -3.74 9.69
C ILE A 70 0.43 -2.33 9.30
N PHE A 71 1.71 -2.03 9.50
CA PHE A 71 2.33 -0.76 9.12
C PHE A 71 3.10 -0.95 7.83
N ILE A 72 2.82 -0.13 6.82
CA ILE A 72 3.53 -0.13 5.53
C ILE A 72 4.18 1.22 5.33
N ALA A 73 5.45 1.27 4.94
CA ALA A 73 6.15 2.51 4.61
C ALA A 73 6.83 2.38 3.25
N ALA A 74 6.72 3.41 2.40
CA ALA A 74 7.42 3.47 1.13
C ALA A 74 8.49 4.56 1.16
N ARG A 75 9.69 4.25 0.68
CA ARG A 75 10.83 5.16 0.63
C ARG A 75 11.50 5.14 -0.74
N ARG A 76 12.04 6.27 -1.18
CA ARG A 76 12.97 6.31 -2.32
C ARG A 76 14.27 5.59 -1.96
N ALA A 77 15.06 5.25 -2.98
CA ALA A 77 16.42 4.74 -2.80
C ALA A 77 17.34 5.68 -1.99
N THR A 78 17.07 6.99 -2.01
CA THR A 78 17.77 8.00 -1.19
C THR A 78 17.41 7.95 0.30
N GLY A 79 16.43 7.13 0.69
CA GLY A 79 15.92 7.03 2.07
C GLY A 79 14.75 7.96 2.38
N GLU A 80 14.44 8.89 1.47
CA GLU A 80 13.31 9.82 1.59
C GLU A 80 11.98 9.06 1.76
N LEU A 81 11.19 9.46 2.76
CA LEU A 81 9.90 8.85 3.05
C LEU A 81 8.81 9.39 2.11
N LEU A 82 8.23 8.53 1.30
CA LEU A 82 7.17 8.87 0.35
C LEU A 82 5.78 8.82 1.01
N GLN A 83 5.54 7.74 1.75
CA GLN A 83 4.28 7.51 2.44
C GLN A 83 4.41 6.52 3.59
N THR A 84 3.44 6.56 4.49
CA THR A 84 3.20 5.55 5.52
C THR A 84 1.73 5.16 5.51
N GLY A 85 1.44 3.90 5.81
CA GLY A 85 0.11 3.33 5.89
C GLY A 85 -0.04 2.52 7.17
N LEU A 86 -1.20 2.62 7.81
CA LEU A 86 -1.64 1.78 8.91
C LEU A 86 -2.90 1.05 8.46
N TRP A 87 -2.87 -0.28 8.62
CA TRP A 87 -3.94 -1.18 8.25
C TRP A 87 -4.36 -1.98 9.48
N TRP A 88 -5.65 -2.12 9.70
CA TRP A 88 -6.21 -2.94 10.78
C TRP A 88 -7.60 -3.42 10.41
N PHE A 89 -8.01 -4.52 11.01
CA PHE A 89 -9.39 -4.97 10.98
C PHE A 89 -10.05 -4.53 12.27
N ASP A 90 -11.23 -3.91 12.19
CA ASP A 90 -12.06 -3.61 13.36
C ASP A 90 -13.11 -4.72 13.51
N GLU A 91 -12.96 -5.52 14.56
CA GLU A 91 -13.84 -6.67 14.81
C GLU A 91 -15.24 -6.25 15.28
N GLU A 92 -15.39 -5.09 15.91
CA GLU A 92 -16.70 -4.64 16.38
C GLU A 92 -17.59 -4.20 15.21
N SER A 93 -17.03 -3.43 14.29
CA SER A 93 -17.74 -2.96 13.09
C SER A 93 -17.67 -3.94 11.91
N GLN A 94 -16.85 -5.00 11.99
CA GLN A 94 -16.55 -5.92 10.89
C GLN A 94 -16.02 -5.20 9.63
N THR A 95 -15.17 -4.19 9.85
CA THR A 95 -14.66 -3.31 8.79
C THR A 95 -13.14 -3.36 8.71
N ALA A 96 -12.64 -3.50 7.48
CA ALA A 96 -11.21 -3.34 7.19
C ALA A 96 -10.87 -1.86 7.01
N CYS A 97 -9.82 -1.40 7.69
CA CYS A 97 -9.47 0.00 7.77
C CYS A 97 -8.06 0.27 7.24
N CYS A 98 -7.90 1.38 6.53
CA CYS A 98 -6.65 1.88 6.01
C CYS A 98 -6.49 3.37 6.25
N LEU A 99 -5.39 3.76 6.88
CA LEU A 99 -4.97 5.15 7.04
C LEU A 99 -3.63 5.34 6.35
N ARG A 100 -3.57 6.21 5.32
CA ARG A 100 -2.34 6.54 4.61
C ARG A 100 -1.99 8.00 4.81
N ARG A 101 -0.72 8.26 5.10
CA ARG A 101 -0.12 9.59 5.13
C ARG A 101 0.92 9.69 4.02
N ILE A 102 0.76 10.69 3.16
CA ILE A 102 1.58 10.92 1.98
C ILE A 102 2.41 12.18 2.20
N TYR A 103 3.69 12.11 1.87
CA TYR A 103 4.67 13.18 2.07
C TYR A 103 5.17 13.77 0.75
N ASP A 104 5.06 13.03 -0.35
CA ASP A 104 5.38 13.49 -1.70
C ASP A 104 4.12 14.09 -2.36
N ALA A 105 4.16 15.38 -2.71
CA ALA A 105 3.01 16.09 -3.25
C ALA A 105 2.55 15.55 -4.62
N LYS A 106 3.46 15.13 -5.49
CA LYS A 106 3.12 14.56 -6.80
C LYS A 106 2.43 13.20 -6.62
N LEU A 107 2.86 12.44 -5.61
CA LEU A 107 2.23 11.16 -5.27
C LEU A 107 0.80 11.33 -4.77
N VAL A 108 0.43 12.46 -4.17
CA VAL A 108 -0.93 12.71 -3.68
C VAL A 108 -1.95 12.70 -4.82
N GLU A 109 -1.67 13.43 -5.91
CA GLU A 109 -2.57 13.52 -7.06
C GLU A 109 -2.79 12.15 -7.68
N THR A 110 -1.71 11.44 -8.01
CA THR A 110 -1.79 10.10 -8.59
C THR A 110 -2.52 9.10 -7.68
N LEU A 111 -2.29 9.16 -6.37
CA LEU A 111 -2.94 8.23 -5.44
C LEU A 111 -4.43 8.51 -5.28
N ASN A 112 -4.85 9.78 -5.33
CA ASN A 112 -6.26 10.13 -5.28
C ASN A 112 -6.99 9.69 -6.56
N GLU A 113 -6.39 9.93 -7.73
CA GLU A 113 -6.94 9.50 -9.02
C GLU A 113 -7.08 7.97 -9.11
N ARG A 114 -6.06 7.24 -8.66
CA ARG A 114 -6.03 5.77 -8.71
C ARG A 114 -6.66 5.10 -7.48
N LEU A 115 -7.19 5.86 -6.53
CA LEU A 115 -7.76 5.32 -5.30
C LEU A 115 -8.91 4.34 -5.58
N PRO A 116 -9.88 4.65 -6.46
CA PRO A 116 -10.97 3.71 -6.78
C PRO A 116 -10.46 2.40 -7.35
N ASP A 117 -9.52 2.46 -8.30
CA ASP A 117 -8.91 1.27 -8.92
C ASP A 117 -8.15 0.43 -7.89
N PHE A 118 -7.40 1.08 -7.02
CA PHE A 118 -6.68 0.40 -5.95
C PHE A 118 -7.66 -0.30 -5.00
N CYS A 119 -8.69 0.40 -4.53
CA CYS A 119 -9.73 -0.16 -3.66
C CYS A 119 -10.43 -1.35 -4.32
N TYR A 120 -10.81 -1.19 -5.59
CA TYR A 120 -11.46 -2.23 -6.36
C TYR A 120 -10.57 -3.47 -6.50
N ASN A 121 -9.35 -3.31 -7.03
CA ASN A 121 -8.45 -4.43 -7.27
C ASN A 121 -7.95 -5.09 -5.98
N THR A 122 -7.86 -4.33 -4.88
CA THR A 122 -7.33 -4.86 -3.63
C THR A 122 -8.39 -5.50 -2.75
N PHE A 123 -9.62 -4.96 -2.68
CA PHE A 123 -10.62 -5.39 -1.67
C PHE A 123 -11.99 -5.76 -2.24
N ILE A 124 -12.34 -5.35 -3.45
CA ILE A 124 -13.68 -5.60 -4.03
C ILE A 124 -13.65 -6.72 -5.06
N LYS A 125 -12.65 -6.72 -5.94
CA LYS A 125 -12.51 -7.72 -6.99
C LYS A 125 -12.38 -9.09 -6.33
N GLU A 126 -13.27 -10.00 -6.70
CA GLU A 126 -13.18 -11.41 -6.32
C GLU A 126 -11.85 -11.96 -6.85
N ALA A 127 -11.11 -12.67 -6.00
CA ALA A 127 -9.91 -13.33 -6.44
C ALA A 127 -10.32 -14.49 -7.35
N ALA A 128 -10.14 -14.30 -8.66
CA ALA A 128 -10.22 -15.37 -9.65
C ALA A 128 -9.18 -16.45 -9.38
#